data_AF-A0A2E9LGM2-F1
#
_entry.id   AF-A0A2E9LGM2-F1
#
_cell.length_a   1.000
_cell.length_b   1.000
_cell.length_c   1.000
_cell.angle_alpha   90.00
_cell.angle_beta   90.00
_cell.angle_gamma   90.00
#
_symmetry.space_group_name_H-M   'P 1'
#
loop_
_entity.id
_entity.type
_entity.pdbx_description
1 polymer ?
#
loop_
_entity_poly.entity_id
_entity_poly.type
_entity_poly.pdbx_seq_one_letter_code
_entity_poly.pdbx_strand_id
1 'polypeptide(L)' 'MVIEKIIFYLILIDSIGANIIAWFFSSLYKKNMNKGILKHLPASKGWCFWYLVLVLWVGYGLSRLGII' A
#
# COMPACT_ATOMS: atom_id res chain seq x y z
N MET A 1 7.57 -15.33 14.61
CA MET A 1 6.88 -15.74 13.37
C MET A 1 5.41 -15.32 13.29
N VAL A 2 4.59 -15.44 14.34
CA VAL A 2 3.17 -15.00 14.28
C VAL A 2 3.05 -13.47 14.12
N ILE A 3 3.90 -12.72 14.82
CA ILE A 3 3.92 -11.25 14.76
C ILE A 3 4.35 -10.76 13.37
N GLU A 4 5.40 -11.33 12.76
CA GLU A 4 5.79 -10.96 11.38
C GLU A 4 4.68 -11.23 10.38
N LYS A 5 3.97 -12.36 10.51
CA LYS A 5 2.79 -12.70 9.69
C LYS A 5 1.69 -11.64 9.84
N ILE A 6 1.35 -11.26 11.08
CA ILE A 6 0.33 -10.24 11.35
C ILE A 6 0.72 -8.89 10.76
N ILE A 7 1.97 -8.45 11.00
CA ILE A 7 2.49 -7.18 10.47
C ILE A 7 2.45 -7.19 8.94
N PHE A 8 2.88 -8.29 8.31
CA PHE A 8 2.85 -8.41 6.86
C PHE A 8 1.43 -8.28 6.30
N TYR A 9 0.46 -9.01 6.87
CA TYR A 9 -0.93 -8.92 6.41
C TYR A 9 -1.54 -7.54 6.63
N LEU A 10 -1.19 -6.86 7.72
CA LEU A 10 -1.64 -5.49 7.99
C LEU A 10 -1.12 -4.51 6.94
N ILE A 11 0.17 -4.60 6.60
CA ILE A 11 0.81 -3.78 5.57
C ILE A 11 0.29 -4.14 4.16
N LEU A 12 0.03 -5.42 3.90
CA LEU A 12 -0.54 -5.89 2.64
C LEU A 12 -1.94 -5.30 2.41
N ILE A 13 -2.81 -5.38 3.41
CA ILE A 13 -4.16 -4.82 3.37
C ILE A 13 -4.10 -3.29 3.17
N ASP A 14 -3.22 -2.60 3.91
CA ASP A 14 -2.99 -1.16 3.76
C ASP A 14 -2.55 -0.78 2.33
N SER A 15 -1.56 -1.51 1.77
CA SER A 15 -1.05 -1.25 0.42
C SER A 15 -2.07 -1.52 -0.69
N ILE A 16 -2.93 -2.52 -0.52
CA ILE A 16 -4.05 -2.82 -1.43
C ILE A 16 -5.09 -1.70 -1.34
N GLY A 17 -5.47 -1.30 -0.12
CA GLY A 17 -6.41 -0.19 0.10
C GLY A 17 -5.92 1.12 -0.52
N ALA A 18 -4.64 1.44 -0.33
CA ALA A 18 -3.99 2.60 -0.94
C ALA A 18 -4.02 2.54 -2.48
N ASN A 19 -3.80 1.37 -3.09
CA ASN A 19 -3.92 1.20 -4.54
C ASN A 19 -5.36 1.38 -5.03
N ILE A 20 -6.34 0.78 -4.35
CA ILE A 20 -7.75 0.91 -4.72
C ILE A 20 -8.16 2.39 -4.68
N ILE A 21 -7.77 3.11 -3.62
CA ILE A 21 -8.05 4.54 -3.48
C ILE A 21 -7.34 5.35 -4.58
N ALA A 22 -6.07 5.07 -4.84
CA ALA A 22 -5.28 5.76 -5.86
C ALA A 22 -5.77 5.51 -7.30
N TRP A 23 -6.31 4.32 -7.59
CA TRP A 23 -6.78 3.95 -8.93
C TRP A 23 -8.24 4.30 -9.18
N PHE A 24 -9.15 3.89 -8.28
CA PHE A 24 -10.60 4.05 -8.46
C PHE A 24 -11.10 5.38 -7.91
N PHE A 25 -10.56 5.83 -6.77
CA PHE A 25 -11.01 7.05 -6.11
C PHE A 25 -10.09 8.26 -6.38
N SER A 26 -9.15 8.16 -7.31
CA SER A 26 -8.24 9.28 -7.65
C SER A 26 -8.97 10.58 -8.02
N SER A 27 -10.16 10.48 -8.63
CA SER A 27 -10.99 11.63 -8.99
C SER A 27 -11.64 12.29 -7.76
N LEU A 28 -12.20 11.47 -6.85
CA LEU A 28 -12.75 11.93 -5.57
C LEU A 28 -11.67 12.48 -4.63
N TYR A 29 -10.48 11.88 -4.64
CA TYR A 29 -9.33 12.32 -3.86
C TYR A 29 -8.82 13.69 -4.33
N LYS A 30 -8.66 13.90 -5.65
CA LYS A 30 -8.31 15.22 -6.19
C LYS A 30 -9.37 16.29 -5.96
N LYS A 31 -10.65 15.91 -5.90
CA LYS A 31 -11.78 16.84 -5.75
C LYS A 31 -12.07 17.22 -4.30
N ASN A 32 -11.90 16.29 -3.35
CA ASN A 32 -12.23 16.52 -1.93
C ASN A 32 -11.01 16.73 -1.02
N MET A 33 -9.78 16.38 -1.43
CA MET A 33 -8.62 16.58 -0.57
C MET A 33 -8.01 17.97 -0.70
N ASN A 34 -7.83 18.59 0.47
CA ASN A 34 -7.18 19.87 0.63
C ASN A 34 -5.72 19.81 0.12
N LYS A 35 -5.25 20.85 -0.59
CA LYS A 35 -3.95 20.88 -1.29
C LYS A 35 -2.73 20.52 -0.41
N GLY A 36 -2.83 20.68 0.91
CA GLY A 36 -1.78 20.30 1.86
C GLY A 36 -1.55 18.79 2.00
N ILE A 37 -2.61 17.97 1.97
CA ILE A 37 -2.48 16.51 2.11
C ILE A 37 -1.93 15.89 0.84
N LEU A 38 -2.33 16.40 -0.33
CA LEU A 38 -1.78 16.01 -1.64
C LEU A 38 -0.26 16.25 -1.76
N LYS A 39 0.29 17.17 -0.98
CA LYS A 39 1.74 17.50 -0.99
C LYS A 39 2.56 16.56 -0.11
N HIS A 40 2.00 16.06 0.99
CA HIS A 40 2.68 15.16 1.92
C HIS A 40 2.36 13.68 1.66
N LEU A 41 1.19 13.40 1.08
CA LEU A 41 0.70 12.07 0.78
C LEU A 41 0.30 12.03 -0.69
N PRO A 42 1.30 11.99 -1.62
CA PRO A 42 1.01 11.78 -3.02
C PRO A 42 0.52 10.34 -3.16
N ALA A 43 -0.79 10.13 -3.03
CA ALA A 43 -1.51 8.94 -3.50
C ALA A 43 -1.49 8.91 -5.05
N SER A 44 -0.30 9.06 -5.61
CA SER A 44 -0.03 8.97 -7.03
C SER A 44 -0.05 7.48 -7.38
N LYS A 45 -0.75 7.15 -8.47
CA LYS A 45 -0.91 5.77 -8.93
C LYS A 45 0.41 4.99 -8.97
N GLY A 46 1.49 5.67 -9.37
CA GLY A 46 2.84 5.11 -9.41
C GLY A 46 3.41 4.78 -8.03
N TRP A 47 3.29 5.68 -7.05
CA TRP A 47 3.84 5.45 -5.71
C TRP A 47 3.11 4.34 -4.96
N CYS A 48 1.78 4.30 -5.05
CA CYS A 48 0.99 3.19 -4.48
C CYS A 48 1.31 1.86 -5.17
N PHE A 49 1.46 1.83 -6.51
CA PHE A 49 1.84 0.62 -7.22
C PHE A 49 3.22 0.10 -6.79
N TRP A 50 4.22 0.98 -6.71
CA TRP A 50 5.56 0.62 -6.20
C TRP A 50 5.54 0.14 -4.75
N TYR A 51 4.71 0.77 -3.91
CA TYR A 51 4.52 0.32 -2.53
C TYR A 51 3.96 -1.10 -2.47
N LEU A 52 2.93 -1.42 -3.27
CA LEU A 52 2.38 -2.78 -3.35
C LEU A 52 3.42 -3.79 -3.86
N VAL A 53 4.22 -3.43 -4.87
CA VAL A 53 5.31 -4.29 -5.38
C VAL A 53 6.34 -4.59 -4.28
N LEU A 54 6.74 -3.57 -3.52
CA LEU A 54 7.66 -3.74 -2.37
C LEU A 54 7.07 -4.66 -1.31
N VAL A 55 5.79 -4.49 -0.98
CA VAL A 55 5.11 -5.35 0.00
C VAL A 55 5.05 -6.79 -0.51
N LEU A 56 4.66 -7.03 -1.76
CA LEU A 56 4.66 -8.38 -2.35
C LEU A 56 6.06 -9.00 -2.37
N TRP A 57 7.10 -8.20 -2.63
CA TRP A 57 8.49 -8.67 -2.59
C TRP A 57 8.92 -9.09 -1.18
N VAL A 58 8.56 -8.32 -0.14
CA VAL A 58 8.78 -8.70 1.27
C VAL A 58 8.02 -9.99 1.60
N GLY A 59 6.78 -10.12 1.10
CA GLY A 59 5.98 -11.33 1.25
C GLY A 59 6.63 -12.57 0.62
N TYR A 60 7.22 -12.40 -0.55
CA TYR A 60 7.99 -13.47 -1.21
C TYR A 60 9.21 -13.88 -0.38
N GLY A 61 9.95 -12.92 0.19
CA GLY A 61 11.06 -13.20 1.11
C GLY A 61 10.62 -13.98 2.35
N LEU A 62 9.51 -13.57 2.96
CA LEU A 62 8.92 -14.25 4.11
C LEU A 62 8.40 -15.65 3.78
N SER A 63 7.82 -15.85 2.60
CA SER A 63 7.36 -17.16 2.12
C SER A 63 8.53 -18.10 1.83
N ARG A 64 9.62 -17.60 1.23
CA ARG A 64 10.87 -18.36 1.03
C ARG A 64 11.47 -18.85 2.36
N LEU A 65 11.29 -18.10 3.44
CA LEU A 65 11.73 -18.46 4.79
C LEU A 65 10.75 -19.39 5.52
N GLY A 66 9.63 -19.78 4.90
CA GLY A 66 8.59 -20.61 5.51
C GLY A 66 7.81 -19.90 6.62
N ILE A 67 7.92 -18.58 6.71
CA ILE A 67 7.25 -17.77 7.75
C ILE A 67 5.80 -17.53 7.35
N ILE A 68 5.52 -17.33 6.06
CA ILE A 68 4.16 -17.14 5.53
C ILE A 68 3.74 -18.32 4.67
#